data_AF-A0A1J5VYG9-F1
#
_entry.id   AF-A0A1J5VYG9-F1
#
_cell.length_a   1.000
_cell.length_b   1.000
_cell.length_c   1.000
_cell.angle_alpha   90.00
_cell.angle_beta   90.00
_cell.angle_gamma   90.00
#
_symmetry.space_group_name_H-M   'P 1'
#
loop_
_entity.id
_entity.type
_entity.pdbx_description
1 polymer ?
#
loop_
_entity_poly.entity_id
_entity_poly.type
_entity_poly.pdbx_seq_one_letter_code
_entity_poly.pdbx_strand_id
1 'polypeptide(L)'
;MSGGFRSRSAGRRKETPRSKQPPKRGKKRPSTEIPRVEIGDPAREAAWSTLMRVDVDGAFANLVLPGILRTHKVRGKDAAFATELTYGALRSLGVLDVVLQECSTRDIASLDAEVRAALRLGAYQLLFTRVGQHAAVDTSVQLVISAGRQGAKGFANAVLRTVSRQTPQHWMDSCKPEDALERIAFEHSHPVWIARSFAATLGVDADDPELANALEADSERPIVHLVARPGEISAEELALITGGDTGKYSPYAVYLPEGNPGELQPVRDGLAAVQDEGSQLIARALVQAEVADDQGRWLDLCAGPGGKAAFIGSLAAIDGARVDAIEVAPHRAQLVEKATKGLPVHVRTGDATAIALETGYDRVLVDAPCSGLGSLRRRPEARWTKRESDIASLTQLQLNLLNTAIAAAKPGGVILYSTCSPDIRETRGIVDAALASGAVEECDAHPLVAPMENVGDFKSVQMWPHRHGTDAMFFAVLRKKTLG
;
A
#
# COMPACT_ATOMS: atom_id res chain seq x y z
N MET A 1 -30.79 -77.79 -24.76
CA MET A 1 -30.36 -77.98 -23.35
C MET A 1 -29.65 -76.71 -22.93
N SER A 2 -30.37 -75.70 -22.44
CA SER A 2 -30.71 -75.45 -21.02
C SER A 2 -29.56 -74.85 -20.21
N GLY A 3 -29.79 -73.64 -19.69
CA GLY A 3 -28.99 -72.95 -18.68
C GLY A 3 -28.07 -71.89 -19.29
N GLY A 4 -28.20 -70.59 -19.07
CA GLY A 4 -28.71 -69.88 -17.89
C GLY A 4 -27.55 -69.10 -17.27
N PHE A 5 -27.16 -67.98 -17.90
CA PHE A 5 -26.19 -67.04 -17.30
C PHE A 5 -26.86 -65.70 -17.06
N ARG A 6 -27.14 -65.44 -15.77
CA ARG A 6 -27.62 -64.15 -15.24
C ARG A 6 -26.49 -63.13 -15.34
N SER A 7 -26.65 -62.10 -16.17
CA SER A 7 -25.82 -60.90 -16.13
C SER A 7 -26.22 -60.03 -14.93
N ARG A 8 -25.25 -59.71 -14.07
CA ARG A 8 -25.42 -58.72 -12.99
C ARG A 8 -25.24 -57.33 -13.60
N SER A 9 -26.33 -56.59 -13.71
CA SER A 9 -26.36 -55.16 -14.01
C SER A 9 -25.83 -54.38 -12.79
N ALA A 10 -24.61 -53.84 -12.91
CA ALA A 10 -24.09 -52.87 -11.97
C ALA A 10 -24.86 -51.55 -12.14
N GLY A 11 -25.56 -51.13 -11.08
CA GLY A 11 -26.33 -49.89 -11.05
C GLY A 11 -25.42 -48.68 -11.24
N ARG A 12 -25.60 -47.98 -12.37
CA ARG A 12 -25.12 -46.60 -12.57
C ARG A 12 -25.87 -45.68 -11.60
N ARG A 13 -25.23 -45.32 -10.48
CA ARG A 13 -25.63 -44.15 -9.69
C ARG A 13 -25.35 -42.90 -10.52
N LYS A 14 -26.39 -42.13 -10.84
CA LYS A 14 -26.28 -40.78 -11.38
C LYS A 14 -25.64 -39.89 -10.32
N GLU A 15 -24.39 -39.47 -10.55
CA GLU A 15 -23.80 -38.37 -9.80
C GLU A 15 -24.39 -37.04 -10.29
N THR A 16 -25.15 -36.41 -9.42
CA THR A 16 -25.58 -35.01 -9.57
C THR A 16 -24.36 -34.08 -9.40
N PRO A 17 -24.18 -33.05 -10.24
CA PRO A 17 -23.08 -32.12 -10.07
C PRO A 17 -23.32 -31.29 -8.79
N ARG A 18 -22.41 -31.42 -7.81
CA ARG A 18 -22.37 -30.54 -6.64
C ARG A 18 -22.15 -29.10 -7.11
N SER A 19 -23.11 -28.24 -6.79
CA SER A 19 -22.99 -26.79 -6.93
C SER A 19 -21.76 -26.31 -6.15
N LYS A 20 -20.81 -25.68 -6.86
CA LYS A 20 -19.67 -25.00 -6.26
C LYS A 20 -20.19 -23.77 -5.54
N GLN A 21 -20.32 -23.87 -4.21
CA GLN A 21 -20.57 -22.72 -3.36
C GLN A 21 -19.41 -21.71 -3.49
N PRO A 22 -19.70 -20.40 -3.53
CA PRO A 22 -18.66 -19.37 -3.54
C PRO A 22 -17.84 -19.43 -2.24
N PRO A 23 -16.57 -18.97 -2.25
CA PRO A 23 -15.70 -19.04 -1.09
C PRO A 23 -16.33 -18.25 0.07
N LYS A 24 -16.43 -18.91 1.24
CA LYS A 24 -16.97 -18.30 2.45
C LYS A 24 -16.13 -17.08 2.82
N ARG A 25 -16.78 -15.91 2.82
CA ARG A 25 -16.34 -14.64 3.42
C ARG A 25 -15.49 -14.90 4.67
N GLY A 26 -14.30 -14.31 4.73
CA GLY A 26 -13.53 -14.21 5.97
C GLY A 26 -14.41 -13.60 7.05
N LYS A 27 -14.76 -14.40 8.07
CA LYS A 27 -15.41 -13.88 9.27
C LYS A 27 -14.48 -12.83 9.87
N LYS A 28 -14.97 -11.60 10.10
CA LYS A 28 -14.29 -10.63 10.98
C LYS A 28 -13.90 -11.39 12.24
N ARG A 29 -12.59 -11.53 12.49
CA ARG A 29 -12.11 -11.98 13.81
C ARG A 29 -12.70 -10.99 14.82
N PRO A 30 -13.31 -11.46 15.93
CA PRO A 30 -13.64 -10.54 17.02
C PRO A 30 -12.37 -9.79 17.38
N SER A 31 -12.43 -8.45 17.46
CA SER A 31 -11.27 -7.67 17.89
C SER A 31 -10.84 -8.19 19.25
N THR A 32 -9.68 -8.81 19.32
CA THR A 32 -9.12 -9.28 20.58
C THR A 32 -8.95 -8.04 21.44
N GLU A 33 -9.53 -8.03 22.64
CA GLU A 33 -9.40 -6.89 23.54
C GLU A 33 -7.93 -6.74 23.92
N ILE A 34 -7.25 -5.72 23.38
CA ILE A 34 -5.84 -5.48 23.64
C ILE A 34 -5.69 -5.06 25.11
N PRO A 35 -4.79 -5.70 25.88
CA PRO A 35 -4.56 -5.35 27.27
C PRO A 35 -4.22 -3.86 27.41
N ARG A 36 -4.84 -3.20 28.38
CA ARG A 36 -4.47 -1.83 28.73
C ARG A 36 -3.22 -1.88 29.59
N VAL A 37 -2.18 -1.17 29.16
CA VAL A 37 -0.91 -1.04 29.88
C VAL A 37 -0.80 0.34 30.50
N GLU A 38 -0.35 0.38 31.74
CA GLU A 38 -0.02 1.60 32.48
C GLU A 38 1.36 1.40 33.12
N ILE A 39 2.35 2.12 32.61
CA ILE A 39 3.74 2.12 33.09
C ILE A 39 4.22 3.54 33.44
N GLY A 40 3.34 4.55 33.30
CA GLY A 40 3.65 5.95 33.54
C GLY A 40 4.36 6.62 32.35
N ASP A 41 4.31 6.02 31.17
CA ASP A 41 4.91 6.54 29.94
C ASP A 41 3.91 6.42 28.77
N PRO A 42 3.04 7.43 28.59
CA PRO A 42 2.00 7.39 27.57
C PRO A 42 2.52 7.22 26.14
N ALA A 43 3.75 7.67 25.85
CA ALA A 43 4.33 7.57 24.51
C ALA A 43 4.70 6.12 24.18
N ARG A 44 5.38 5.42 25.11
CA ARG A 44 5.72 3.99 24.96
C ARG A 44 4.49 3.10 25.01
N GLU A 45 3.52 3.42 25.85
CA GLU A 45 2.23 2.72 25.93
C GLU A 45 1.47 2.81 24.60
N ALA A 46 1.42 4.00 23.99
CA ALA A 46 0.79 4.21 22.69
C ALA A 46 1.52 3.46 21.56
N ALA A 47 2.86 3.47 21.57
CA ALA A 47 3.65 2.75 20.59
C ALA A 47 3.44 1.23 20.70
N TRP A 48 3.52 0.68 21.91
CA TRP A 48 3.28 -0.74 22.17
C TRP A 48 1.86 -1.18 21.77
N SER A 49 0.85 -0.38 22.14
CA SER A 49 -0.55 -0.64 21.77
C SER A 49 -0.76 -0.62 20.25
N THR A 50 -0.01 0.24 19.54
CA THR A 50 -0.03 0.26 18.07
C THR A 50 0.61 -1.00 17.48
N LEU A 51 1.78 -1.42 17.98
CA LEU A 51 2.42 -2.68 17.57
C LEU A 51 1.50 -3.89 17.81
N MET A 52 0.78 -3.92 18.93
CA MET A 52 -0.20 -4.95 19.24
C MET A 52 -1.37 -4.98 18.26
N ARG A 53 -1.93 -3.81 17.90
CA ARG A 53 -2.98 -3.70 16.87
C ARG A 53 -2.50 -4.23 15.51
N VAL A 54 -1.27 -3.91 15.14
CA VAL A 54 -0.68 -4.38 13.89
C VAL A 54 -0.53 -5.91 13.91
N ASP A 55 0.06 -6.46 14.97
CA ASP A 55 0.35 -7.89 15.09
C ASP A 55 -0.93 -8.74 15.21
N VAL A 56 -1.85 -8.35 16.09
CA VAL A 56 -3.04 -9.15 16.43
C VAL A 56 -4.20 -8.93 15.45
N ASP A 57 -4.50 -7.67 15.11
CA ASP A 57 -5.66 -7.33 14.27
C ASP A 57 -5.30 -7.23 12.78
N GLY A 58 -4.02 -7.27 12.42
CA GLY A 58 -3.57 -6.99 11.04
C GLY A 58 -3.88 -5.55 10.62
N ALA A 59 -3.98 -4.63 11.57
CA ALA A 59 -4.31 -3.24 11.31
C ALA A 59 -3.13 -2.49 10.72
N PHE A 60 -3.40 -1.42 9.96
CA PHE A 60 -2.35 -0.53 9.48
C PHE A 60 -2.03 0.57 10.51
N ALA A 61 -0.76 0.78 10.80
CA ALA A 61 -0.30 1.73 11.83
C ALA A 61 -0.79 3.15 11.55
N ASN A 62 -0.78 3.57 10.29
CA ASN A 62 -1.26 4.89 9.85
C ASN A 62 -2.76 5.12 10.12
N LEU A 63 -3.55 4.07 10.29
CA LEU A 63 -4.98 4.17 10.60
C LEU A 63 -5.25 4.14 12.10
N VAL A 64 -4.48 3.37 12.87
CA VAL A 64 -4.76 3.16 14.31
C VAL A 64 -4.01 4.10 15.23
N LEU A 65 -2.77 4.48 14.89
CA LEU A 65 -1.91 5.32 15.75
C LEU A 65 -2.58 6.66 16.09
N PRO A 66 -3.18 7.43 15.15
CA PRO A 66 -3.81 8.72 15.49
C PRO A 66 -4.94 8.57 16.52
N GLY A 67 -5.70 7.48 16.45
CA GLY A 67 -6.74 7.16 17.43
C GLY A 67 -6.16 6.84 18.80
N ILE A 68 -5.10 6.02 18.84
CA ILE A 68 -4.40 5.63 20.06
C ILE A 68 -3.76 6.84 20.75
N LEU A 69 -3.07 7.72 20.01
CA LEU A 69 -2.49 8.95 20.56
C LEU A 69 -3.55 9.84 21.23
N ARG A 70 -4.74 9.98 20.62
CA ARG A 70 -5.86 10.71 21.23
C ARG A 70 -6.37 10.04 22.51
N THR A 71 -6.53 8.73 22.50
CA THR A 71 -6.98 7.95 23.67
C THR A 71 -5.99 8.07 24.84
N HIS A 72 -4.69 8.00 24.56
CA HIS A 72 -3.63 8.18 25.57
C HIS A 72 -3.31 9.66 25.85
N LYS A 73 -4.00 10.61 25.19
CA LYS A 73 -3.80 12.07 25.32
C LYS A 73 -2.35 12.52 25.06
N VAL A 74 -1.62 11.80 24.21
CA VAL A 74 -0.23 12.08 23.85
C VAL A 74 -0.19 13.20 22.81
N ARG A 75 0.61 14.25 23.06
CA ARG A 75 0.68 15.46 22.21
C ARG A 75 2.11 15.97 22.09
N GLY A 76 2.35 16.84 21.10
CA GLY A 76 3.63 17.53 20.92
C GLY A 76 4.82 16.57 20.81
N LYS A 77 5.87 16.81 21.59
CA LYS A 77 7.11 16.01 21.57
C LYS A 77 6.88 14.54 21.90
N ASP A 78 5.96 14.22 22.80
CA ASP A 78 5.65 12.84 23.16
C ASP A 78 4.92 12.12 22.03
N ALA A 79 4.09 12.83 21.26
CA ALA A 79 3.42 12.25 20.10
C ALA A 79 4.40 12.00 18.96
N ALA A 80 5.37 12.90 18.76
CA ALA A 80 6.47 12.70 17.84
C ALA A 80 7.32 11.49 18.26
N PHE A 81 7.64 11.37 19.55
CA PHE A 81 8.39 10.23 20.08
C PHE A 81 7.64 8.90 19.94
N ALA A 82 6.35 8.86 20.28
CA ALA A 82 5.50 7.67 20.09
C ALA A 82 5.41 7.27 18.61
N THR A 83 5.32 8.26 17.71
CA THR A 83 5.32 8.05 16.26
C THR A 83 6.65 7.47 15.79
N GLU A 84 7.77 8.01 16.25
CA GLU A 84 9.11 7.49 15.93
C GLU A 84 9.28 6.05 16.41
N LEU A 85 8.95 5.77 17.67
CA LEU A 85 9.02 4.42 18.23
C LEU A 85 8.15 3.43 17.46
N THR A 86 6.93 3.83 17.09
CA THR A 86 6.01 2.97 16.35
C THR A 86 6.54 2.65 14.97
N TYR A 87 6.76 3.68 14.15
CA TYR A 87 7.14 3.47 12.75
C TYR A 87 8.56 2.98 12.61
N GLY A 88 9.47 3.42 13.45
CA GLY A 88 10.84 2.92 13.48
C GLY A 88 10.90 1.44 13.80
N ALA A 89 10.19 0.97 14.84
CA ALA A 89 10.12 -0.45 15.15
C ALA A 89 9.49 -1.26 14.00
N LEU A 90 8.46 -0.74 13.34
CA LEU A 90 7.81 -1.41 12.20
C LEU A 90 8.71 -1.46 10.94
N ARG A 91 9.46 -0.39 10.67
CA ARG A 91 10.41 -0.32 9.54
C ARG A 91 11.57 -1.27 9.72
N SER A 92 12.03 -1.47 10.96
CA SER A 92 13.19 -2.31 11.27
C SER A 92 12.82 -3.76 11.64
N LEU A 93 11.56 -4.20 11.49
CA LEU A 93 11.10 -5.52 11.96
C LEU A 93 11.99 -6.69 11.52
N GLY A 94 12.43 -6.71 10.27
CA GLY A 94 13.29 -7.78 9.75
C GLY A 94 14.64 -7.86 10.45
N VAL A 95 15.21 -6.71 10.81
CA VAL A 95 16.49 -6.66 11.54
C VAL A 95 16.23 -7.01 13.01
N LEU A 96 15.20 -6.40 13.61
CA LEU A 96 14.87 -6.59 15.02
C LEU A 96 14.57 -8.05 15.34
N ASP A 97 13.79 -8.75 14.52
CA ASP A 97 13.42 -10.13 14.77
C ASP A 97 14.62 -11.07 14.66
N VAL A 98 15.53 -10.85 13.69
CA VAL A 98 16.77 -11.63 13.56
C VAL A 98 17.68 -11.41 14.77
N VAL A 99 17.90 -10.16 15.19
CA VAL A 99 18.74 -9.84 16.36
C VAL A 99 18.11 -10.39 17.65
N LEU A 100 16.80 -10.25 17.82
CA LEU A 100 16.08 -10.82 18.97
C LEU A 100 16.18 -12.35 18.98
N GLN A 101 16.13 -12.99 17.82
CA GLN A 101 16.25 -14.44 17.69
C GLN A 101 17.65 -14.92 18.09
N GLU A 102 18.71 -14.21 17.69
CA GLU A 102 20.09 -14.49 18.11
C GLU A 102 20.27 -14.33 19.63
N CYS A 103 19.54 -13.39 20.24
CA CYS A 103 19.56 -13.15 21.68
C CYS A 103 18.63 -14.08 22.49
N SER A 104 17.87 -14.97 21.85
CA SER A 104 16.78 -15.72 22.47
C SER A 104 16.91 -17.22 22.25
N THR A 105 16.73 -17.99 23.33
CA THR A 105 16.59 -19.45 23.24
C THR A 105 15.20 -19.91 22.78
N ARG A 106 14.23 -19.00 22.77
CA ARG A 106 12.86 -19.24 22.30
C ARG A 106 12.67 -18.64 20.93
N ASP A 107 11.88 -19.29 20.08
CA ASP A 107 11.45 -18.72 18.80
C ASP A 107 10.63 -17.45 19.05
N ILE A 108 11.11 -16.32 18.53
CA ILE A 108 10.48 -15.00 18.68
C ILE A 108 9.07 -14.98 18.07
N ALA A 109 8.85 -15.66 16.95
CA ALA A 109 7.56 -15.73 16.29
C ALA A 109 6.51 -16.49 17.15
N SER A 110 6.97 -17.44 17.96
CA SER A 110 6.11 -18.24 18.85
C SER A 110 5.72 -17.56 20.17
N LEU A 111 6.31 -16.40 20.49
CA LEU A 111 6.03 -15.70 21.74
C LEU A 111 4.60 -15.15 21.80
N ASP A 112 4.11 -14.89 23.02
CA ASP A 112 2.90 -14.09 23.23
C ASP A 112 3.09 -12.71 22.57
N ALA A 113 2.06 -12.22 21.88
CA ALA A 113 2.12 -10.96 21.13
C ALA A 113 2.55 -9.78 22.02
N GLU A 114 2.10 -9.77 23.28
CA GLU A 114 2.45 -8.74 24.26
C GLU A 114 3.95 -8.69 24.53
N VAL A 115 4.58 -9.86 24.68
CA VAL A 115 6.02 -10.00 24.93
C VAL A 115 6.81 -9.64 23.68
N ARG A 116 6.39 -10.14 22.51
CA ARG A 116 7.04 -9.84 21.23
C ARG A 116 7.01 -8.34 20.91
N ALA A 117 5.86 -7.68 21.09
CA ALA A 117 5.73 -6.24 20.88
C ALA A 117 6.66 -5.43 21.81
N ALA A 118 6.75 -5.82 23.09
CA ALA A 118 7.64 -5.15 24.05
C ALA A 118 9.13 -5.38 23.75
N LEU A 119 9.49 -6.57 23.28
CA LEU A 119 10.86 -6.90 22.85
C LEU A 119 11.26 -6.12 21.61
N ARG A 120 10.41 -6.08 20.57
CA ARG A 120 10.66 -5.30 19.35
C ARG A 120 10.82 -3.81 19.67
N LEU A 121 9.93 -3.25 20.50
CA LEU A 121 10.02 -1.86 20.94
C LEU A 121 11.29 -1.59 21.76
N GLY A 122 11.69 -2.52 22.63
CA GLY A 122 12.91 -2.40 23.44
C GLY A 122 14.18 -2.48 22.60
N ALA A 123 14.26 -3.46 21.70
CA ALA A 123 15.37 -3.63 20.78
C ALA A 123 15.50 -2.42 19.84
N TYR A 124 14.39 -1.90 19.32
CA TYR A 124 14.41 -0.70 18.49
C TYR A 124 15.00 0.51 19.24
N GLN A 125 14.56 0.73 20.48
CA GLN A 125 15.12 1.80 21.31
C GLN A 125 16.63 1.64 21.54
N LEU A 126 17.09 0.41 21.82
CA LEU A 126 18.50 0.12 22.08
C LEU A 126 19.38 0.31 20.85
N LEU A 127 18.88 -0.04 19.67
CA LEU A 127 19.68 -0.13 18.45
C LEU A 127 19.62 1.13 17.59
N PHE A 128 18.46 1.81 17.55
CA PHE A 128 18.19 2.85 16.56
C PHE A 128 17.78 4.19 17.16
N THR A 129 17.83 4.34 18.50
CA THR A 129 17.51 5.60 19.17
C THR A 129 18.60 6.04 20.14
N ARG A 130 18.46 7.26 20.67
CA ARG A 130 19.35 7.80 21.72
C ARG A 130 18.86 7.52 23.15
N VAL A 131 17.86 6.65 23.32
CA VAL A 131 17.33 6.29 24.63
C VAL A 131 18.40 5.53 25.43
N GLY A 132 18.63 5.94 26.69
CA GLY A 132 19.59 5.26 27.56
C GLY A 132 19.23 3.79 27.81
N GLN A 133 20.23 2.90 27.82
CA GLN A 133 20.01 1.44 27.91
C GLN A 133 19.11 1.02 29.07
N HIS A 134 19.34 1.58 30.27
CA HIS A 134 18.52 1.28 31.45
C HIS A 134 17.04 1.65 31.24
N ALA A 135 16.75 2.80 30.64
CA ALA A 135 15.38 3.23 30.38
C ALA A 135 14.69 2.37 29.33
N ALA A 136 15.38 2.03 28.23
CA ALA A 136 14.83 1.16 27.18
C ALA A 136 14.49 -0.24 27.72
N VAL A 137 15.39 -0.85 28.51
CA VAL A 137 15.17 -2.17 29.10
C VAL A 137 14.07 -2.12 30.15
N ASP A 138 14.14 -1.20 31.11
CA ASP A 138 13.17 -1.15 32.22
C ASP A 138 11.75 -0.91 31.71
N THR A 139 11.54 0.11 30.87
CA THR A 139 10.21 0.42 30.34
C THR A 139 9.62 -0.72 29.51
N SER A 140 10.42 -1.38 28.67
CA SER A 140 9.96 -2.57 27.93
C SER A 140 9.61 -3.75 28.84
N VAL A 141 10.35 -3.95 29.93
CA VAL A 141 10.03 -4.98 30.94
C VAL A 141 8.75 -4.62 31.71
N GLN A 142 8.55 -3.34 32.04
CA GLN A 142 7.30 -2.89 32.66
C GLN A 142 6.09 -3.09 31.73
N LEU A 143 6.24 -2.88 30.41
CA LEU A 143 5.17 -3.17 29.45
C LEU A 143 4.77 -4.65 29.49
N VAL A 144 5.74 -5.57 29.55
CA VAL A 144 5.49 -7.02 29.70
C VAL A 144 4.71 -7.33 30.98
N ILE A 145 5.10 -6.72 32.10
CA ILE A 145 4.43 -6.93 33.40
C ILE A 145 3.01 -6.37 33.37
N SER A 146 2.86 -5.12 32.91
CA SER A 146 1.58 -4.39 32.85
C SER A 146 0.59 -5.07 31.91
N ALA A 147 1.07 -5.72 30.85
CA ALA A 147 0.26 -6.53 29.93
C ALA A 147 -0.15 -7.91 30.50
N GLY A 148 0.09 -8.18 31.79
CA GLY A 148 -0.28 -9.42 32.46
C GLY A 148 0.66 -10.60 32.21
N ARG A 149 1.84 -10.37 31.60
CA ARG A 149 2.83 -11.42 31.27
C ARG A 149 3.99 -11.45 32.28
N GLN A 150 3.68 -11.34 33.58
CA GLN A 150 4.69 -11.26 34.65
C GLN A 150 5.73 -12.40 34.62
N GLY A 151 5.33 -13.62 34.24
CA GLY A 151 6.23 -14.76 34.10
C GLY A 151 7.33 -14.58 33.03
N ALA A 152 7.12 -13.68 32.06
CA ALA A 152 8.09 -13.36 31.02
C ALA A 152 9.04 -12.21 31.40
N LYS A 153 8.88 -11.59 32.59
CA LYS A 153 9.73 -10.48 33.06
C LYS A 153 11.23 -10.77 32.96
N GLY A 154 11.65 -11.90 33.54
CA GLY A 154 13.07 -12.29 33.58
C GLY A 154 13.63 -12.56 32.19
N PHE A 155 12.84 -13.20 31.34
CA PHE A 155 13.17 -13.48 29.94
C PHE A 155 13.33 -12.18 29.14
N ALA A 156 12.35 -11.27 29.17
CA ALA A 156 12.41 -10.02 28.44
C ALA A 156 13.62 -9.16 28.86
N ASN A 157 13.88 -9.07 30.17
CA ASN A 157 15.05 -8.38 30.69
C ASN A 157 16.36 -9.03 30.22
N ALA A 158 16.47 -10.36 30.27
CA ALA A 158 17.67 -11.07 29.84
C ALA A 158 17.96 -10.83 28.35
N VAL A 159 16.95 -10.99 27.48
CA VAL A 159 17.08 -10.77 26.04
C VAL A 159 17.52 -9.34 25.74
N LEU A 160 16.82 -8.33 26.26
CA LEU A 160 17.15 -6.92 25.97
C LEU A 160 18.51 -6.50 26.55
N ARG A 161 18.92 -7.07 27.68
CA ARG A 161 20.27 -6.88 28.22
C ARG A 161 21.35 -7.57 27.41
N THR A 162 21.04 -8.62 26.65
CA THR A 162 21.99 -9.21 25.70
C THR A 162 22.10 -8.32 24.47
N VAL A 163 20.97 -7.86 23.92
CA VAL A 163 20.95 -6.88 22.80
C VAL A 163 21.80 -5.66 23.12
N SER A 164 21.67 -5.10 24.33
CA SER A 164 22.36 -3.86 24.74
C SER A 164 23.88 -3.99 24.96
N ARG A 165 24.44 -5.20 24.95
CA ARG A 165 25.90 -5.42 25.16
C ARG A 165 26.72 -5.15 23.91
N GLN A 166 26.11 -5.20 22.74
CA GLN A 166 26.77 -5.00 21.46
C GLN A 166 26.27 -3.73 20.78
N THR A 167 27.05 -3.23 19.83
CA THR A 167 26.67 -2.06 19.03
C THR A 167 25.70 -2.47 17.92
N PRO A 168 24.91 -1.52 17.38
CA PRO A 168 24.07 -1.78 16.21
C PRO A 168 24.88 -2.33 15.03
N GLN A 169 26.06 -1.77 14.78
CA GLN A 169 26.96 -2.22 13.72
C GLN A 169 27.41 -3.67 13.90
N HIS A 170 27.75 -4.06 15.14
CA HIS A 170 28.13 -5.46 15.42
C HIS A 170 26.99 -6.42 15.09
N TRP A 171 25.75 -6.10 15.48
CA TRP A 171 24.59 -6.92 15.16
C TRP A 171 24.32 -7.01 13.65
N MET A 172 24.45 -5.89 12.93
CA MET A 172 24.31 -5.91 11.47
C MET A 172 25.38 -6.79 10.82
N ASP A 173 26.63 -6.71 11.27
CA ASP A 173 27.72 -7.51 10.72
C ASP A 173 27.65 -9.00 11.10
N SER A 174 27.19 -9.33 12.31
CA SER A 174 27.11 -10.71 12.78
C SER A 174 25.92 -11.47 12.21
N CYS A 175 24.82 -10.77 11.90
CA CYS A 175 23.57 -11.37 11.47
C CYS A 175 23.35 -11.31 9.95
N LYS A 176 24.19 -10.59 9.18
CA LYS A 176 24.00 -10.48 7.74
C LYS A 176 24.20 -11.83 7.03
N PRO A 177 23.30 -12.22 6.12
CA PRO A 177 23.48 -13.37 5.25
C PRO A 177 24.70 -13.26 4.30
N GLU A 178 25.17 -14.40 3.80
CA GLU A 178 26.23 -14.48 2.79
C GLU A 178 25.71 -14.15 1.38
N ASP A 179 24.52 -14.63 1.02
CA ASP A 179 23.89 -14.34 -0.27
C ASP A 179 23.64 -12.83 -0.43
N ALA A 180 23.98 -12.29 -1.60
CA ALA A 180 23.93 -10.85 -1.85
C ALA A 180 22.52 -10.27 -1.74
N LEU A 181 21.51 -10.99 -2.24
CA LEU A 181 20.13 -10.54 -2.23
C LEU A 181 19.51 -10.67 -0.82
N GLU A 182 19.83 -11.75 -0.11
CA GLU A 182 19.42 -11.90 1.30
C GLU A 182 20.09 -10.86 2.21
N ARG A 183 21.36 -10.54 1.95
CA ARG A 183 22.11 -9.51 2.67
C ARG A 183 21.48 -8.12 2.51
N ILE A 184 21.29 -7.65 1.28
CA ILE A 184 20.71 -6.33 1.04
C ILE A 184 19.27 -6.23 1.56
N ALA A 185 18.49 -7.31 1.45
CA ALA A 185 17.15 -7.38 2.01
C ALA A 185 17.18 -7.26 3.55
N PHE A 186 18.11 -7.95 4.22
CA PHE A 186 18.30 -7.84 5.67
C PHE A 186 18.70 -6.42 6.08
N GLU A 187 19.71 -5.84 5.41
CA GLU A 187 20.27 -4.53 5.74
C GLU A 187 19.23 -3.40 5.67
N HIS A 188 18.30 -3.44 4.71
CA HIS A 188 17.23 -2.45 4.56
C HIS A 188 15.89 -2.86 5.19
N SER A 189 15.84 -4.04 5.83
CA SER A 189 14.66 -4.58 6.50
C SER A 189 13.47 -4.84 5.57
N HIS A 190 13.72 -5.64 4.54
CA HIS A 190 12.75 -6.14 3.59
C HIS A 190 12.76 -7.68 3.54
N PRO A 191 11.62 -8.33 3.27
CA PRO A 191 11.62 -9.71 2.82
C PRO A 191 12.40 -9.86 1.51
N VAL A 192 13.16 -10.95 1.40
CA VAL A 192 13.99 -11.28 0.22
C VAL A 192 13.19 -11.21 -1.09
N TRP A 193 11.94 -11.66 -1.08
CA TRP A 193 11.09 -11.66 -2.27
C TRP A 193 10.70 -10.24 -2.74
N ILE A 194 10.61 -9.26 -1.84
CA ILE A 194 10.34 -7.86 -2.18
C ILE A 194 11.59 -7.23 -2.77
N ALA A 195 12.76 -7.46 -2.16
CA ALA A 195 14.04 -7.01 -2.71
C ALA A 195 14.28 -7.59 -4.12
N ARG A 196 13.96 -8.88 -4.33
CA ARG A 196 13.98 -9.53 -5.65
C ARG A 196 13.07 -8.84 -6.67
N SER A 197 11.84 -8.50 -6.25
CA SER A 197 10.86 -7.83 -7.09
C SER A 197 11.36 -6.43 -7.52
N PHE A 198 11.98 -5.69 -6.60
CA PHE A 198 12.57 -4.38 -6.88
C PHE A 198 13.75 -4.49 -7.83
N ALA A 199 14.69 -5.40 -7.57
CA ALA A 199 15.85 -5.67 -8.42
C ALA A 199 15.43 -6.01 -9.86
N ALA A 200 14.46 -6.91 -10.02
CA ALA A 200 13.91 -7.28 -11.32
C ALA A 200 13.29 -6.09 -12.05
N THR A 201 12.52 -5.25 -11.35
CA THR A 201 11.85 -4.07 -11.94
C THR A 201 12.85 -2.99 -12.35
N LEU A 202 13.91 -2.80 -11.55
CA LEU A 202 14.98 -1.86 -11.84
C LEU A 202 15.93 -2.39 -12.94
N GLY A 203 15.92 -3.69 -13.22
CA GLY A 203 16.82 -4.33 -14.19
C GLY A 203 18.26 -4.42 -13.69
N VAL A 204 18.45 -4.57 -12.37
CA VAL A 204 19.77 -4.56 -11.73
C VAL A 204 20.03 -5.81 -10.89
N ASP A 205 21.30 -6.11 -10.67
CA ASP A 205 21.73 -7.18 -9.77
C ASP A 205 21.72 -6.73 -8.29
N ALA A 206 21.86 -7.70 -7.37
CA ALA A 206 21.73 -7.44 -5.93
C ALA A 206 22.79 -6.48 -5.35
N ASP A 207 23.99 -6.44 -5.92
CA ASP A 207 25.09 -5.57 -5.47
C ASP A 207 25.07 -4.19 -6.15
N ASP A 208 24.09 -3.91 -7.03
CA ASP A 208 23.95 -2.60 -7.66
C ASP A 208 23.45 -1.55 -6.65
N PRO A 209 24.13 -0.39 -6.51
CA PRO A 209 23.71 0.68 -5.60
C PRO A 209 22.27 1.16 -5.82
N GLU A 210 21.73 1.03 -7.03
CA GLU A 210 20.37 1.43 -7.36
C GLU A 210 19.32 0.64 -6.55
N LEU A 211 19.57 -0.65 -6.29
CA LEU A 211 18.68 -1.46 -5.45
C LEU A 211 18.72 -0.98 -4.00
N ALA A 212 19.91 -0.71 -3.45
CA ALA A 212 20.07 -0.18 -2.11
C ALA A 212 19.32 1.15 -1.94
N ASN A 213 19.50 2.08 -2.88
CA ASN A 213 18.79 3.36 -2.89
C ASN A 213 17.27 3.20 -2.90
N ALA A 214 16.74 2.26 -3.70
CA ALA A 214 15.31 2.00 -3.78
C ALA A 214 14.73 1.43 -2.47
N LEU A 215 15.45 0.48 -1.84
CA LEU A 215 15.04 -0.12 -0.57
C LEU A 215 15.16 0.88 0.60
N GLU A 216 16.23 1.68 0.63
CA GLU A 216 16.43 2.76 1.60
C GLU A 216 15.27 3.77 1.53
N ALA A 217 14.94 4.26 0.33
CA ALA A 217 13.85 5.22 0.14
C ALA A 217 12.46 4.63 0.43
N ASP A 218 12.27 3.31 0.29
CA ASP A 218 11.07 2.63 0.79
C ASP A 218 11.02 2.55 2.32
N SER A 219 12.15 2.69 3.01
CA SER A 219 12.26 2.77 4.48
C SER A 219 12.30 4.20 5.03
N GLU A 220 12.33 5.22 4.17
CA GLU A 220 12.28 6.61 4.61
C GLU A 220 10.89 7.02 5.08
N ARG A 221 10.83 8.05 5.94
CA ARG A 221 9.57 8.68 6.32
C ARG A 221 9.03 9.46 5.11
N PRO A 222 7.85 9.11 4.58
CA PRO A 222 7.32 9.79 3.41
C PRO A 222 6.89 11.23 3.76
N ILE A 223 7.23 12.17 2.89
CA ILE A 223 6.67 13.52 2.91
C ILE A 223 5.17 13.41 2.63
N VAL A 224 4.36 14.25 3.30
CA VAL A 224 2.93 14.31 3.06
C VAL A 224 2.70 15.17 1.81
N HIS A 225 2.09 14.58 0.80
CA HIS A 225 1.65 15.28 -0.40
C HIS A 225 0.17 15.66 -0.24
N LEU A 226 -0.11 16.94 -0.41
CA LEU A 226 -1.45 17.46 -0.58
C LEU A 226 -1.75 17.60 -2.08
N VAL A 227 -3.03 17.52 -2.40
CA VAL A 227 -3.58 17.88 -3.70
C VAL A 227 -4.50 19.08 -3.55
N ALA A 228 -4.21 20.15 -4.27
CA ALA A 228 -5.10 21.27 -4.50
C ALA A 228 -6.19 20.82 -5.48
N ARG A 229 -7.47 20.89 -5.07
CA ARG A 229 -8.55 20.36 -5.91
C ARG A 229 -8.72 21.27 -7.14
N PRO A 230 -8.64 20.72 -8.37
CA PRO A 230 -8.81 21.51 -9.58
C PRO A 230 -10.12 22.32 -9.57
N GLY A 231 -10.03 23.61 -9.88
CA GLY A 231 -11.19 24.52 -9.87
C GLY A 231 -11.57 25.10 -8.52
N GLU A 232 -11.02 24.59 -7.40
CA GLU A 232 -11.32 25.09 -6.05
C GLU A 232 -10.22 25.97 -5.45
N ILE A 233 -8.97 25.54 -5.57
CA ILE A 233 -7.80 26.26 -5.04
C ILE A 233 -6.57 25.95 -5.89
N SER A 234 -5.68 26.93 -6.07
CA SER A 234 -4.39 26.70 -6.73
C SER A 234 -3.37 26.05 -5.77
N ALA A 235 -2.33 25.41 -6.31
CA ALA A 235 -1.25 24.87 -5.48
C ALA A 235 -0.48 25.99 -4.75
N GLU A 236 -0.32 27.15 -5.38
CA GLU A 236 0.34 28.32 -4.80
C GLU A 236 -0.46 28.89 -3.62
N GLU A 237 -1.78 29.02 -3.76
CA GLU A 237 -2.67 29.44 -2.68
C GLU A 237 -2.65 28.44 -1.52
N LEU A 238 -2.72 27.15 -1.83
CA LEU A 238 -2.65 26.08 -0.82
C LEU A 238 -1.30 26.08 -0.09
N ALA A 239 -0.19 26.25 -0.81
CA ALA A 239 1.16 26.36 -0.25
C ALA A 239 1.26 27.55 0.71
N LEU A 240 0.76 28.73 0.32
CA LEU A 240 0.74 29.92 1.16
C LEU A 240 -0.05 29.72 2.47
N ILE A 241 -1.21 29.05 2.40
CA ILE A 241 -2.06 28.79 3.58
C ILE A 241 -1.42 27.77 4.52
N THR A 242 -0.77 26.76 3.96
CA THR A 242 -0.26 25.61 4.73
C THR A 242 1.19 25.78 5.18
N GLY A 243 1.92 26.75 4.61
CA GLY A 243 3.37 26.88 4.79
C GLY A 243 4.16 25.75 4.12
N GLY A 244 3.55 25.08 3.14
CA GLY A 244 4.20 24.07 2.32
C GLY A 244 4.80 24.65 1.03
N ASP A 245 5.38 23.78 0.22
CA ASP A 245 5.96 24.14 -1.08
C ASP A 245 5.16 23.52 -2.22
N THR A 246 5.04 24.20 -3.36
CA THR A 246 4.44 23.62 -4.56
C THR A 246 5.23 22.40 -5.02
N GLY A 247 4.52 21.37 -5.46
CA GLY A 247 5.11 20.12 -5.93
C GLY A 247 5.91 20.30 -7.21
N LYS A 248 6.82 19.36 -7.47
CA LYS A 248 7.78 19.43 -8.56
C LYS A 248 7.19 19.08 -9.93
N TYR A 249 6.19 18.19 -9.96
CA TYR A 249 5.70 17.56 -11.19
C TYR A 249 4.21 17.82 -11.45
N SER A 250 3.37 17.64 -10.43
CA SER A 250 1.94 17.92 -10.55
C SER A 250 1.69 19.41 -10.26
N PRO A 251 0.97 20.14 -11.13
CA PRO A 251 0.61 21.54 -10.86
C PRO A 251 -0.39 21.70 -9.71
N TYR A 252 -0.88 20.59 -9.16
CA TYR A 252 -1.81 20.55 -8.03
C TYR A 252 -1.15 20.07 -6.73
N ALA A 253 0.12 19.64 -6.77
CA ALA A 253 0.77 19.09 -5.60
C ALA A 253 1.27 20.21 -4.66
N VAL A 254 1.16 19.96 -3.36
CA VAL A 254 1.85 20.74 -2.32
C VAL A 254 2.51 19.77 -1.34
N TYR A 255 3.79 19.98 -1.09
CA TYR A 255 4.56 19.22 -0.11
C TYR A 255 4.38 19.85 1.27
N LEU A 256 3.82 19.07 2.19
CA LEU A 256 3.62 19.45 3.57
C LEU A 256 4.76 18.84 4.42
N PRO A 257 5.75 19.64 4.87
CA PRO A 257 6.92 19.11 5.57
C PRO A 257 6.56 18.52 6.94
N GLU A 258 5.58 19.09 7.64
CA GLU A 258 5.14 18.64 8.95
C GLU A 258 3.68 18.98 9.26
N GLY A 259 3.17 18.41 10.36
CA GLY A 259 1.82 18.66 10.84
C GLY A 259 0.80 17.57 10.48
N ASN A 260 -0.43 17.76 10.96
CA ASN A 260 -1.55 16.86 10.70
C ASN A 260 -2.43 17.43 9.59
N PRO A 261 -2.47 16.83 8.38
CA PRO A 261 -3.24 17.36 7.27
C PRO A 261 -4.74 17.42 7.55
N GLY A 262 -5.27 16.55 8.42
CA GLY A 262 -6.69 16.58 8.81
C GLY A 262 -7.09 17.80 9.66
N GLU A 263 -6.11 18.54 10.19
CA GLU A 263 -6.31 19.77 10.95
C GLU A 263 -6.19 21.04 10.08
N LEU A 264 -5.86 20.89 8.79
CA LEU A 264 -5.78 22.00 7.86
C LEU A 264 -7.19 22.39 7.38
N GLN A 265 -7.48 23.70 7.40
CA GLN A 265 -8.78 24.21 6.96
C GLN A 265 -9.11 23.84 5.51
N PRO A 266 -8.22 24.04 4.51
CA PRO A 266 -8.50 23.65 3.13
C PRO A 266 -8.85 22.16 2.96
N VAL A 267 -8.27 21.28 3.78
CA VAL A 267 -8.58 19.85 3.74
C VAL A 267 -9.95 19.54 4.34
N ARG A 268 -10.32 20.20 5.44
CA ARG A 268 -11.65 20.04 6.06
C ARG A 268 -12.77 20.57 5.17
N ASP A 269 -12.51 21.68 4.49
CA ASP A 269 -13.47 22.36 3.63
C ASP A 269 -13.59 21.68 2.25
N GLY A 270 -12.74 20.69 1.96
CA GLY A 270 -12.77 19.91 0.72
C GLY A 270 -12.03 20.56 -0.45
N LEU A 271 -11.42 21.74 -0.25
CA LEU A 271 -10.60 22.44 -1.24
C LEU A 271 -9.29 21.72 -1.53
N ALA A 272 -8.79 20.94 -0.57
CA ALA A 272 -7.60 20.11 -0.73
C ALA A 272 -7.81 18.70 -0.15
N ALA A 273 -6.92 17.77 -0.47
CA ALA A 273 -6.90 16.44 0.14
C ALA A 273 -5.46 15.91 0.29
N VAL A 274 -5.28 14.81 1.02
CA VAL A 274 -4.00 14.08 1.05
C VAL A 274 -3.97 13.11 -0.12
N GLN A 275 -3.01 13.28 -1.03
CA GLN A 275 -2.83 12.39 -2.17
C GLN A 275 -1.39 12.48 -2.67
N ASP A 276 -0.73 11.32 -2.82
CA ASP A 276 0.62 11.24 -3.40
C ASP A 276 0.66 11.88 -4.79
N GLU A 277 1.70 12.67 -5.06
CA GLU A 277 1.90 13.34 -6.35
C GLU A 277 1.89 12.37 -7.54
N GLY A 278 2.44 11.16 -7.40
CA GLY A 278 2.38 10.14 -8.46
C GLY A 278 0.93 9.73 -8.79
N SER A 279 0.07 9.64 -7.77
CA SER A 279 -1.37 9.39 -7.97
C SER A 279 -2.10 10.56 -8.61
N GLN A 280 -1.66 11.80 -8.38
CA GLN A 280 -2.20 12.98 -9.06
C GLN A 280 -1.81 12.97 -10.55
N LEU A 281 -0.54 12.65 -10.85
CA LEU A 281 -0.05 12.52 -12.22
C LEU A 281 -0.79 11.42 -13.00
N ILE A 282 -1.07 10.27 -12.40
CA ILE A 282 -1.87 9.20 -13.01
C ILE A 282 -3.28 9.71 -13.39
N ALA A 283 -3.96 10.37 -12.44
CA ALA A 283 -5.30 10.90 -12.68
C ALA A 283 -5.31 11.99 -13.76
N ARG A 284 -4.29 12.86 -13.77
CA ARG A 284 -4.08 13.89 -14.78
C ARG A 284 -3.77 13.30 -16.15
N ALA A 285 -2.91 12.27 -16.23
CA ALA A 285 -2.52 11.60 -17.47
C ALA A 285 -3.74 10.98 -18.18
N LEU A 286 -4.70 10.43 -17.43
CA LEU A 286 -5.96 9.94 -18.01
C LEU A 286 -6.70 11.04 -18.76
N VAL A 287 -6.83 12.23 -18.17
CA VAL A 287 -7.57 13.36 -18.74
C VAL A 287 -6.80 14.04 -19.87
N GLN A 288 -5.47 14.07 -19.79
CA GLN A 288 -4.61 14.71 -20.79
C GLN A 288 -4.30 13.83 -22.01
N ALA A 289 -4.43 12.51 -21.90
CA ALA A 289 -4.20 11.62 -23.03
C ALA A 289 -5.09 12.00 -24.24
N GLU A 290 -4.55 11.96 -25.45
CA GLU A 290 -5.32 12.39 -26.62
C GLU A 290 -6.44 11.41 -26.96
N VAL A 291 -7.67 11.92 -27.13
CA VAL A 291 -8.84 11.14 -27.55
C VAL A 291 -9.56 11.92 -28.64
N ALA A 292 -9.73 11.30 -29.81
CA ALA A 292 -10.54 11.88 -30.87
C ALA A 292 -12.03 11.86 -30.49
N ASP A 293 -12.73 12.95 -30.82
CA ASP A 293 -14.17 13.12 -30.58
C ASP A 293 -14.61 12.79 -29.15
N ASP A 294 -13.83 13.20 -28.14
CA ASP A 294 -14.14 12.98 -26.72
C ASP A 294 -15.51 13.60 -26.37
N GLN A 295 -16.47 12.75 -25.99
CA GLN A 295 -17.82 13.16 -25.61
C GLN A 295 -17.96 13.36 -24.09
N GLY A 296 -16.85 13.34 -23.35
CA GLY A 296 -16.83 13.54 -21.90
C GLY A 296 -17.43 12.37 -21.12
N ARG A 297 -17.38 11.14 -21.62
CA ARG A 297 -17.80 9.94 -20.88
C ARG A 297 -16.61 9.21 -20.28
N TRP A 298 -16.38 9.41 -18.99
CA TRP A 298 -15.22 8.84 -18.31
C TRP A 298 -15.64 7.79 -17.29
N LEU A 299 -14.75 6.83 -17.02
CA LEU A 299 -14.99 5.72 -16.11
C LEU A 299 -13.78 5.52 -15.18
N ASP A 300 -14.02 5.45 -13.87
CA ASP A 300 -13.07 4.93 -12.88
C ASP A 300 -13.57 3.56 -12.40
N LEU A 301 -12.89 2.50 -12.83
CA LEU A 301 -13.35 1.13 -12.63
C LEU A 301 -13.07 0.59 -11.22
N CYS A 302 -12.19 1.25 -10.44
CA CYS A 302 -11.74 0.80 -9.12
C CYS A 302 -11.56 1.99 -8.18
N ALA A 303 -12.64 2.75 -7.96
CA ALA A 303 -12.56 4.12 -7.46
C ALA A 303 -12.17 4.29 -5.99
N GLY A 304 -12.29 3.26 -5.14
CA GLY A 304 -12.09 3.40 -3.70
C GLY A 304 -10.62 3.71 -3.33
N PRO A 305 -10.35 4.59 -2.34
CA PRO A 305 -11.28 5.32 -1.50
C PRO A 305 -11.80 6.66 -2.07
N GLY A 306 -11.49 7.00 -3.33
CA GLY A 306 -12.07 8.16 -4.03
C GLY A 306 -11.12 9.30 -4.36
N GLY A 307 -9.83 9.21 -4.04
CA GLY A 307 -8.86 10.29 -4.31
C GLY A 307 -8.71 10.59 -5.80
N LYS A 308 -8.45 9.56 -6.63
CA LYS A 308 -8.38 9.71 -8.09
C LYS A 308 -9.73 10.08 -8.68
N ALA A 309 -10.83 9.46 -8.23
CA ALA A 309 -12.19 9.80 -8.66
C ALA A 309 -12.56 11.28 -8.39
N ALA A 310 -12.19 11.83 -7.23
CA ALA A 310 -12.43 13.23 -6.91
C ALA A 310 -11.56 14.17 -7.76
N PHE A 311 -10.30 13.81 -8.00
CA PHE A 311 -9.43 14.58 -8.88
C PHE A 311 -9.96 14.61 -10.32
N ILE A 312 -10.28 13.44 -10.88
CA ILE A 312 -10.84 13.29 -12.23
C ILE A 312 -12.19 13.99 -12.31
N GLY A 313 -13.05 13.84 -11.29
CA GLY A 313 -14.35 14.52 -11.23
C GLY A 313 -14.24 16.04 -11.21
N SER A 314 -13.17 16.58 -10.62
CA SER A 314 -12.92 18.03 -10.59
C SER A 314 -12.52 18.55 -11.97
N LEU A 315 -11.64 17.82 -12.68
CA LEU A 315 -11.33 18.12 -14.07
C LEU A 315 -12.55 17.93 -15.00
N ALA A 316 -13.34 16.89 -14.77
CA ALA A 316 -14.55 16.62 -15.52
C ALA A 316 -15.56 17.78 -15.40
N ALA A 317 -15.67 18.39 -14.23
CA ALA A 317 -16.53 19.56 -14.03
C ALA A 317 -16.10 20.76 -14.89
N ILE A 318 -14.79 20.97 -15.05
CA ILE A 318 -14.22 22.04 -15.87
C ILE A 318 -14.45 21.76 -17.36
N ASP A 319 -14.26 20.51 -17.78
CA ASP A 319 -14.35 20.09 -19.19
C ASP A 319 -15.79 19.77 -19.65
N GLY A 320 -16.79 19.85 -18.75
CA GLY A 320 -18.18 19.48 -19.05
C GLY A 320 -18.40 17.97 -19.24
N ALA A 321 -17.52 17.14 -18.69
CA ALA A 321 -17.57 15.69 -18.73
C ALA A 321 -18.32 15.09 -17.53
N ARG A 322 -18.56 13.77 -17.58
CA ARG A 322 -19.16 12.97 -16.51
C ARG A 322 -18.35 11.72 -16.23
N VAL A 323 -18.29 11.32 -14.96
CA VAL A 323 -17.51 10.18 -14.50
C VAL A 323 -18.43 9.14 -13.87
N ASP A 324 -18.36 7.90 -14.35
CA ASP A 324 -18.89 6.76 -13.61
C ASP A 324 -17.79 6.16 -12.73
N ALA A 325 -18.06 5.96 -11.44
CA ALA A 325 -17.09 5.44 -10.48
C ALA A 325 -17.59 4.12 -9.88
N ILE A 326 -16.86 3.03 -10.09
CA ILE A 326 -17.23 1.69 -9.63
C ILE A 326 -16.38 1.30 -8.42
N GLU A 327 -17.00 0.81 -7.36
CA GLU A 327 -16.29 0.27 -6.19
C GLU A 327 -17.01 -0.97 -5.65
N VAL A 328 -16.26 -2.04 -5.41
CA VAL A 328 -16.83 -3.33 -4.98
C VAL A 328 -17.27 -3.34 -3.53
N ALA A 329 -16.60 -2.58 -2.66
CA ALA A 329 -16.89 -2.57 -1.23
C ALA A 329 -17.83 -1.41 -0.86
N PRO A 330 -19.05 -1.67 -0.32
CA PRO A 330 -20.02 -0.61 -0.02
C PRO A 330 -19.49 0.51 0.87
N HIS A 331 -18.67 0.16 1.89
CA HIS A 331 -18.07 1.16 2.78
C HIS A 331 -17.05 2.06 2.07
N ARG A 332 -16.32 1.55 1.06
CA ARG A 332 -15.40 2.36 0.25
C ARG A 332 -16.18 3.19 -0.77
N ALA A 333 -17.26 2.66 -1.34
CA ALA A 333 -18.14 3.42 -2.23
C ALA A 333 -18.70 4.67 -1.51
N GLN A 334 -19.08 4.55 -0.23
CA GLN A 334 -19.48 5.70 0.59
C GLN A 334 -18.34 6.73 0.78
N LEU A 335 -17.08 6.28 0.86
CA LEU A 335 -15.93 7.19 0.89
C LEU A 335 -15.77 7.91 -0.45
N VAL A 336 -15.98 7.22 -1.57
CA VAL A 336 -15.97 7.82 -2.91
C VAL A 336 -17.07 8.88 -3.02
N GLU A 337 -18.32 8.55 -2.67
CA GLU A 337 -19.45 9.49 -2.68
C GLU A 337 -19.16 10.76 -1.85
N LYS A 338 -18.53 10.57 -0.68
CA LYS A 338 -18.13 11.70 0.17
C LYS A 338 -17.02 12.53 -0.48
N ALA A 339 -16.01 11.88 -1.07
CA ALA A 339 -14.88 12.54 -1.71
C ALA A 339 -15.30 13.34 -2.96
N THR A 340 -16.29 12.84 -3.69
CA THR A 340 -16.78 13.38 -4.97
C THR A 340 -18.05 14.22 -4.83
N LYS A 341 -18.46 14.58 -3.61
CA LYS A 341 -19.65 15.39 -3.36
C LYS A 341 -19.59 16.71 -4.15
N GLY A 342 -20.63 17.00 -4.93
CA GLY A 342 -20.73 18.21 -5.75
C GLY A 342 -20.05 18.12 -7.12
N LEU A 343 -19.36 17.03 -7.42
CA LEU A 343 -18.72 16.78 -8.71
C LEU A 343 -19.64 15.95 -9.63
N PRO A 344 -19.44 15.97 -10.97
CA PRO A 344 -20.19 15.16 -11.93
C PRO A 344 -19.75 13.69 -11.91
N VAL A 345 -19.76 13.06 -10.73
CA VAL A 345 -19.37 11.67 -10.50
C VAL A 345 -20.56 10.85 -10.03
N HIS A 346 -20.90 9.80 -10.78
CA HIS A 346 -21.93 8.83 -10.40
C HIS A 346 -21.28 7.56 -9.82
N VAL A 347 -21.49 7.32 -8.53
CA VAL A 347 -20.90 6.17 -7.83
C VAL A 347 -21.83 4.95 -7.90
N ARG A 348 -21.28 3.81 -8.32
CA ARG A 348 -21.99 2.52 -8.35
C ARG A 348 -21.22 1.49 -7.53
N THR A 349 -21.92 0.83 -6.61
CA THR A 349 -21.33 -0.29 -5.86
C THR A 349 -21.47 -1.59 -6.65
N GLY A 350 -20.37 -2.27 -6.96
CA GLY A 350 -20.41 -3.56 -7.67
C GLY A 350 -19.04 -4.11 -8.05
N ASP A 351 -19.01 -5.40 -8.41
CA ASP A 351 -17.80 -6.06 -8.90
C ASP A 351 -17.57 -5.68 -10.37
N ALA A 352 -16.54 -4.88 -10.62
CA ALA A 352 -16.17 -4.44 -11.96
C ALA A 352 -15.85 -5.58 -12.95
N THR A 353 -15.55 -6.79 -12.48
CA THR A 353 -15.33 -7.94 -13.39
C THR A 353 -16.63 -8.57 -13.89
N ALA A 354 -17.77 -8.24 -13.29
CA ALA A 354 -19.07 -8.86 -13.58
C ALA A 354 -20.22 -7.85 -13.75
N ILE A 355 -19.99 -6.57 -13.48
CA ILE A 355 -21.02 -5.53 -13.56
C ILE A 355 -21.37 -5.24 -15.03
N ALA A 356 -22.66 -5.09 -15.31
CA ALA A 356 -23.12 -4.60 -16.60
C ALA A 356 -22.76 -3.10 -16.73
N LEU A 357 -21.77 -2.82 -17.57
CA LEU A 357 -21.41 -1.47 -17.98
C LEU A 357 -21.99 -1.17 -19.35
N GLU A 358 -22.38 0.08 -19.54
CA GLU A 358 -22.58 0.60 -20.89
C GLU A 358 -21.23 0.64 -21.62
N THR A 359 -21.26 0.56 -22.94
CA THR A 359 -20.06 0.77 -23.75
C THR A 359 -19.98 2.21 -24.24
N GLY A 360 -18.84 2.59 -24.80
CA GLY A 360 -18.66 3.89 -25.41
C GLY A 360 -18.07 4.95 -24.47
N TYR A 361 -17.28 4.53 -23.48
CA TYR A 361 -16.48 5.46 -22.68
C TYR A 361 -15.30 5.99 -23.50
N ASP A 362 -15.07 7.29 -23.44
CA ASP A 362 -13.94 7.97 -24.08
C ASP A 362 -12.63 7.68 -23.35
N ARG A 363 -12.72 7.61 -22.02
CA ARG A 363 -11.59 7.44 -21.09
C ARG A 363 -11.95 6.46 -19.99
N VAL A 364 -11.07 5.50 -19.72
CA VAL A 364 -11.27 4.51 -18.66
C VAL A 364 -10.02 4.41 -17.79
N LEU A 365 -10.15 4.60 -16.48
CA LEU A 365 -9.13 4.33 -15.49
C LEU A 365 -9.32 2.95 -14.89
N VAL A 366 -8.23 2.20 -14.81
CA VAL A 366 -8.10 0.99 -14.01
C VAL A 366 -6.97 1.20 -13.00
N ASP A 367 -7.30 1.79 -11.85
CA ASP A 367 -6.42 1.83 -10.66
C ASP A 367 -6.51 0.48 -9.94
N ALA A 368 -5.78 -0.50 -10.44
CA ALA A 368 -6.08 -1.89 -10.17
C ALA A 368 -5.72 -2.29 -8.73
N PRO A 369 -6.54 -3.13 -8.06
CA PRO A 369 -6.13 -3.79 -6.83
C PRO A 369 -4.83 -4.56 -7.07
N CYS A 370 -3.81 -4.23 -6.30
CA CYS A 370 -2.46 -4.78 -6.46
C CYS A 370 -1.84 -5.14 -5.11
N SER A 371 -0.63 -5.65 -5.14
CA SER A 371 0.13 -5.98 -3.95
C SER A 371 0.42 -4.75 -3.10
N GLY A 372 0.40 -3.54 -3.66
CA GLY A 372 0.67 -2.29 -2.94
C GLY A 372 2.12 -2.13 -2.48
N LEU A 373 3.04 -2.88 -3.10
CA LEU A 373 4.47 -2.88 -2.78
C LEU A 373 5.15 -1.51 -2.95
N GLY A 374 4.59 -0.63 -3.78
CA GLY A 374 5.15 0.70 -3.99
C GLY A 374 4.80 1.73 -2.92
N SER A 375 3.93 1.37 -1.97
CA SER A 375 3.46 2.25 -0.90
C SER A 375 3.92 1.80 0.51
N LEU A 376 4.87 0.87 0.59
CA LEU A 376 5.29 0.24 1.85
C LEU A 376 5.93 1.25 2.82
N ARG A 377 6.62 2.28 2.35
CA ARG A 377 7.08 3.40 3.20
C ARG A 377 6.00 4.05 4.07
N ARG A 378 4.73 4.02 3.61
CA ARG A 378 3.57 4.54 4.35
C ARG A 378 2.97 3.52 5.33
N ARG A 379 3.26 2.24 5.13
CA ARG A 379 2.71 1.07 5.86
C ARG A 379 3.78 -0.02 5.99
N PRO A 380 4.88 0.23 6.71
CA PRO A 380 6.05 -0.66 6.73
C PRO A 380 5.74 -2.07 7.24
N GLU A 381 4.75 -2.20 8.13
CA GLU A 381 4.22 -3.49 8.59
C GLU A 381 3.70 -4.38 7.46
N ALA A 382 3.28 -3.77 6.35
CA ALA A 382 2.71 -4.49 5.22
C ALA A 382 3.76 -5.32 4.46
N ARG A 383 5.06 -5.02 4.61
CA ARG A 383 6.16 -5.83 4.06
C ARG A 383 6.09 -7.27 4.55
N TRP A 384 5.79 -7.46 5.83
CA TRP A 384 5.88 -8.75 6.53
C TRP A 384 4.57 -9.54 6.54
N THR A 385 3.46 -8.91 6.15
CA THR A 385 2.14 -9.58 6.06
C THR A 385 1.81 -10.01 4.63
N LYS A 386 2.43 -9.40 3.62
CA LYS A 386 2.29 -9.79 2.22
C LYS A 386 3.08 -11.06 1.92
N ARG A 387 2.55 -11.89 1.01
CA ARG A 387 3.22 -13.10 0.53
C ARG A 387 3.36 -13.04 -0.97
N GLU A 388 4.50 -13.50 -1.48
CA GLU A 388 4.73 -13.61 -2.93
C GLU A 388 3.63 -14.44 -3.63
N SER A 389 3.09 -15.46 -2.95
CA SER A 389 1.99 -16.29 -3.46
C SER A 389 0.71 -15.51 -3.77
N ASP A 390 0.50 -14.35 -3.14
CA ASP A 390 -0.73 -13.56 -3.33
C ASP A 390 -0.75 -12.88 -4.71
N ILE A 391 0.43 -12.64 -5.32
CA ILE A 391 0.59 -11.97 -6.61
C ILE A 391 -0.21 -12.67 -7.72
N ALA A 392 -0.17 -14.00 -7.81
CA ALA A 392 -0.82 -14.75 -8.88
C ALA A 392 -2.35 -14.52 -8.95
N SER A 393 -3.00 -14.37 -7.80
CA SER A 393 -4.44 -14.08 -7.74
C SER A 393 -4.76 -12.63 -8.10
N LEU A 394 -3.86 -11.71 -7.76
CA LEU A 394 -3.99 -10.29 -8.08
C LEU A 394 -3.82 -10.06 -9.58
N THR A 395 -2.83 -10.68 -10.22
CA THR A 395 -2.61 -10.55 -11.66
C THR A 395 -3.79 -11.07 -12.47
N GLN A 396 -4.39 -12.18 -12.06
CA GLN A 396 -5.61 -12.69 -12.70
C GLN A 396 -6.79 -11.71 -12.57
N LEU A 397 -6.96 -11.08 -11.40
CA LEU A 397 -7.98 -10.06 -11.19
C LEU A 397 -7.71 -8.81 -12.04
N GLN A 398 -6.46 -8.35 -12.07
CA GLN A 398 -6.02 -7.19 -12.86
C GLN A 398 -6.29 -7.40 -14.36
N LEU A 399 -5.99 -8.57 -14.91
CA LEU A 399 -6.30 -8.91 -16.30
C LEU A 399 -7.81 -8.87 -16.57
N ASN A 400 -8.62 -9.42 -15.66
CA ASN A 400 -10.08 -9.40 -15.82
C ASN A 400 -10.64 -7.96 -15.80
N LEU A 401 -10.14 -7.12 -14.89
CA LEU A 401 -10.53 -5.71 -14.81
C LEU A 401 -10.10 -4.94 -16.06
N LEU A 402 -8.88 -5.16 -16.54
CA LEU A 402 -8.39 -4.53 -17.76
C LEU A 402 -9.21 -4.96 -18.99
N ASN A 403 -9.58 -6.23 -19.09
CA ASN A 403 -10.47 -6.71 -20.15
C ASN A 403 -11.86 -6.06 -20.09
N THR A 404 -12.43 -5.87 -18.90
CA THR A 404 -13.68 -5.10 -18.75
C THR A 404 -13.50 -3.67 -19.25
N ALA A 405 -12.41 -3.00 -18.87
CA ALA A 405 -12.13 -1.63 -19.29
C ALA A 405 -12.00 -1.50 -20.81
N ILE A 406 -11.28 -2.43 -21.44
CA ILE A 406 -11.14 -2.50 -22.91
C ILE A 406 -12.50 -2.73 -23.57
N ALA A 407 -13.35 -3.59 -23.02
CA ALA A 407 -14.70 -3.82 -23.55
C ALA A 407 -15.58 -2.56 -23.45
N ALA A 408 -15.50 -1.83 -22.34
CA ALA A 408 -16.29 -0.63 -22.07
C ALA A 408 -15.87 0.60 -22.90
N ALA A 409 -14.58 0.73 -23.23
CA ALA A 409 -14.06 1.85 -24.02
C ALA A 409 -14.62 1.87 -25.46
N LYS A 410 -14.82 3.07 -26.01
CA LYS A 410 -15.15 3.24 -27.44
C LYS A 410 -13.94 2.91 -28.32
N PRO A 411 -14.11 2.51 -29.60
CA PRO A 411 -13.02 2.49 -30.56
C PRO A 411 -12.26 3.83 -30.59
N GLY A 412 -10.92 3.80 -30.50
CA GLY A 412 -10.07 4.98 -30.40
C GLY A 412 -10.01 5.63 -29.00
N GLY A 413 -10.87 5.21 -28.06
CA GLY A 413 -10.83 5.63 -26.66
C GLY A 413 -9.59 5.13 -25.93
N VAL A 414 -9.27 5.77 -24.81
CA VAL A 414 -8.07 5.47 -24.00
C VAL A 414 -8.43 4.74 -22.71
N ILE A 415 -7.57 3.80 -22.34
CA ILE A 415 -7.61 3.05 -21.10
C ILE A 415 -6.29 3.30 -20.39
N LEU A 416 -6.32 3.91 -19.22
CA LEU A 416 -5.15 4.05 -18.35
C LEU A 416 -5.17 2.92 -17.32
N TYR A 417 -4.23 2.00 -17.44
CA TYR A 417 -3.99 0.96 -16.44
C TYR A 417 -2.92 1.45 -15.45
N SER A 418 -3.16 1.33 -14.15
CA SER A 418 -2.21 1.74 -13.13
C SER A 418 -2.22 0.83 -11.91
N THR A 419 -1.08 0.78 -11.21
CA THR A 419 -0.92 0.08 -9.94
C THR A 419 0.00 0.87 -9.01
N CYS A 420 -0.12 0.66 -7.69
CA CYS A 420 0.87 1.08 -6.70
C CYS A 420 1.82 -0.06 -6.33
N SER A 421 2.29 -0.81 -7.34
CA SER A 421 3.26 -1.89 -7.23
C SER A 421 4.32 -1.73 -8.32
N PRO A 422 5.61 -1.87 -8.02
CA PRO A 422 6.64 -1.98 -9.06
C PRO A 422 6.70 -3.38 -9.68
N ASP A 423 6.15 -4.43 -9.05
CA ASP A 423 6.36 -5.82 -9.47
C ASP A 423 5.99 -6.04 -10.94
N ILE A 424 6.97 -6.48 -11.75
CA ILE A 424 6.81 -6.70 -13.20
C ILE A 424 5.56 -7.52 -13.54
N ARG A 425 5.19 -8.50 -12.70
CA ARG A 425 4.02 -9.36 -12.95
C ARG A 425 2.70 -8.58 -12.89
N GLU A 426 2.65 -7.51 -12.11
CA GLU A 426 1.51 -6.61 -11.95
C GLU A 426 1.62 -5.34 -12.80
N THR A 427 2.72 -5.13 -13.51
CA THR A 427 2.97 -3.96 -14.36
C THR A 427 3.06 -4.37 -15.83
N ARG A 428 4.27 -4.54 -16.36
CA ARG A 428 4.52 -4.95 -17.74
C ARG A 428 3.87 -6.29 -18.09
N GLY A 429 3.88 -7.25 -17.17
CA GLY A 429 3.22 -8.55 -17.37
C GLY A 429 1.73 -8.44 -17.70
N ILE A 430 1.03 -7.46 -17.13
CA ILE A 430 -0.39 -7.19 -17.41
C ILE A 430 -0.56 -6.46 -18.73
N VAL A 431 0.25 -5.43 -18.97
CA VAL A 431 0.21 -4.62 -20.19
C VAL A 431 0.55 -5.46 -21.42
N ASP A 432 1.62 -6.26 -21.37
CA ASP A 432 2.08 -7.09 -22.47
C ASP A 432 1.05 -8.18 -22.81
N ALA A 433 0.38 -8.74 -21.81
CA ALA A 433 -0.73 -9.68 -22.01
C ALA A 433 -1.93 -9.00 -22.70
N ALA A 434 -2.26 -7.77 -22.32
CA ALA A 434 -3.31 -7.00 -22.98
C ALA A 434 -2.95 -6.66 -24.45
N LEU A 435 -1.70 -6.30 -24.72
CA LEU A 435 -1.20 -6.03 -26.07
C LEU A 435 -1.24 -7.28 -26.96
N ALA A 436 -0.90 -8.45 -26.41
CA ALA A 436 -0.93 -9.72 -27.12
C ALA A 436 -2.34 -10.12 -27.59
N SER A 437 -3.41 -9.60 -26.97
CA SER A 437 -4.79 -9.80 -27.44
C SER A 437 -5.08 -9.15 -28.79
N GLY A 438 -4.28 -8.15 -29.19
CA GLY A 438 -4.47 -7.35 -30.40
C GLY A 438 -5.57 -6.29 -30.32
N ALA A 439 -6.35 -6.22 -29.23
CA ALA A 439 -7.47 -5.29 -29.07
C ALA A 439 -7.05 -3.84 -28.76
N VAL A 440 -5.82 -3.65 -28.27
CA VAL A 440 -5.26 -2.36 -27.87
C VAL A 440 -3.86 -2.16 -28.41
N GLU A 441 -3.40 -0.91 -28.40
CA GLU A 441 -2.01 -0.52 -28.61
C GLU A 441 -1.52 0.39 -27.48
N GLU A 442 -0.23 0.36 -27.18
CA GLU A 442 0.38 1.18 -26.13
C GLU A 442 0.81 2.55 -26.68
N CYS A 443 0.30 3.61 -26.05
CA CYS A 443 0.67 4.99 -26.29
C CYS A 443 1.89 5.38 -25.44
N ASP A 444 2.72 6.28 -25.93
CA ASP A 444 3.82 6.84 -25.14
C ASP A 444 3.26 7.75 -24.02
N ALA A 445 3.50 7.37 -22.78
CA ALA A 445 3.02 8.07 -21.60
C ALA A 445 4.04 9.04 -21.00
N HIS A 446 5.30 9.04 -21.46
CA HIS A 446 6.35 9.91 -20.90
C HIS A 446 6.01 11.40 -21.01
N PRO A 447 5.44 11.91 -22.13
CA PRO A 447 5.04 13.32 -22.22
C PRO A 447 3.98 13.73 -21.19
N LEU A 448 3.18 12.80 -20.69
CA LEU A 448 2.09 13.07 -19.74
C LEU A 448 2.58 13.31 -18.30
N VAL A 449 3.86 13.02 -18.03
CA VAL A 449 4.49 13.24 -16.71
C VAL A 449 5.63 14.25 -16.77
N ALA A 450 5.90 14.87 -17.92
CA ALA A 450 6.91 15.90 -18.04
C ALA A 450 6.71 17.02 -16.98
N PRO A 451 7.78 17.49 -16.32
CA PRO A 451 9.21 17.27 -16.61
C PRO A 451 9.83 16.06 -15.87
N MET A 452 9.04 15.05 -15.46
CA MET A 452 9.58 13.84 -14.83
C MET A 452 10.42 13.02 -15.83
N GLU A 453 11.69 12.83 -15.52
CA GLU A 453 12.66 12.02 -16.27
C GLU A 453 12.93 10.69 -15.54
N ASN A 454 13.60 9.74 -16.19
CA ASN A 454 13.98 8.42 -15.63
C ASN A 454 12.81 7.52 -15.22
N VAL A 455 11.73 7.58 -15.99
CA VAL A 455 10.46 6.87 -15.79
C VAL A 455 10.40 5.46 -16.40
N GLY A 456 11.56 4.90 -16.77
CA GLY A 456 11.69 3.57 -17.38
C GLY A 456 11.80 3.59 -18.91
N ASP A 457 12.20 2.45 -19.49
CA ASP A 457 12.55 2.34 -20.92
C ASP A 457 11.37 1.98 -21.83
N PHE A 458 10.24 1.58 -21.24
CA PHE A 458 9.02 1.28 -21.97
C PHE A 458 8.18 2.54 -22.18
N LYS A 459 7.17 2.47 -23.07
CA LYS A 459 6.19 3.56 -23.25
C LYS A 459 5.37 3.88 -21.99
N SER A 460 5.22 2.90 -21.10
CA SER A 460 4.65 3.06 -19.77
C SER A 460 5.57 3.84 -18.83
N VAL A 461 5.03 4.38 -17.75
CA VAL A 461 5.77 5.10 -16.71
C VAL A 461 5.90 4.25 -15.45
N GLN A 462 7.12 4.14 -14.93
CA GLN A 462 7.44 3.59 -13.62
C GLN A 462 8.07 4.68 -12.73
N MET A 463 7.35 5.06 -11.69
CA MET A 463 7.79 6.00 -10.66
C MET A 463 8.42 5.26 -9.48
N TRP A 464 9.21 5.99 -8.71
CA TRP A 464 10.04 5.46 -7.63
C TRP A 464 10.31 6.53 -6.56
N PRO A 465 10.33 6.18 -5.27
CA PRO A 465 10.70 7.09 -4.19
C PRO A 465 12.07 7.72 -4.36
N HIS A 466 13.11 6.93 -4.61
CA HIS A 466 14.50 7.41 -4.67
C HIS A 466 14.80 8.27 -5.90
N ARG A 467 14.05 8.10 -7.01
CA ARG A 467 14.22 8.90 -8.23
C ARG A 467 13.33 10.14 -8.27
N HIS A 468 12.10 10.03 -7.77
CA HIS A 468 11.04 10.99 -8.05
C HIS A 468 10.38 11.58 -6.78
N GLY A 469 10.66 11.05 -5.59
CA GLY A 469 10.02 11.49 -4.34
C GLY A 469 8.57 11.03 -4.16
N THR A 470 7.93 10.46 -5.18
CA THR A 470 6.59 9.86 -5.13
C THR A 470 6.62 8.47 -4.51
N ASP A 471 5.47 7.85 -4.28
CA ASP A 471 5.45 6.40 -4.06
C ASP A 471 5.88 5.67 -5.35
N ALA A 472 6.25 4.38 -5.25
CA ALA A 472 6.49 3.59 -6.45
C ALA A 472 5.14 3.28 -7.10
N MET A 473 4.93 3.81 -8.31
CA MET A 473 3.67 3.68 -9.03
C MET A 473 3.96 3.38 -10.49
N PHE A 474 3.08 2.61 -11.10
CA PHE A 474 3.16 2.26 -12.51
C PHE A 474 1.90 2.72 -13.22
N PHE A 475 2.03 3.22 -14.45
CA PHE A 475 0.89 3.27 -15.35
C PHE A 475 1.26 3.12 -16.82
N ALA A 476 0.30 2.62 -17.60
CA ALA A 476 0.36 2.53 -19.05
C ALA A 476 -0.91 3.12 -19.66
N VAL A 477 -0.76 3.82 -20.78
CA VAL A 477 -1.88 4.34 -21.56
C VAL A 477 -2.07 3.45 -22.79
N LEU A 478 -3.25 2.83 -22.86
CA LEU A 478 -3.62 1.92 -23.94
C LEU A 478 -4.73 2.57 -24.76
N ARG A 479 -4.66 2.45 -26.09
CA ARG A 479 -5.72 2.89 -26.99
C ARG A 479 -6.44 1.68 -27.54
N LYS A 480 -7.77 1.68 -27.48
CA LYS A 480 -8.58 0.64 -28.10
C LYS A 480 -8.51 0.79 -29.61
N LYS A 481 -8.11 -0.26 -30.31
CA LYS A 481 -8.06 -0.23 -31.77
C LYS A 481 -9.46 -0.14 -32.35
N THR A 482 -9.60 0.63 -33.42
CA THR A 482 -10.76 0.56 -34.29
C THR A 482 -10.65 -0.74 -35.07
N LEU A 483 -11.52 -1.71 -34.79
CA LEU A 483 -11.63 -2.89 -35.64
C LEU A 483 -12.10 -2.38 -37.01
N GLY A 484 -11.23 -2.52 -38.01
CA GLY A 484 -11.50 -2.15 -39.40
C GLY A 484 -12.49 -3.08 -40.09
#